data_AF-A0A160PP13-F1
#
_entry.id   AF-A0A160PP13-F1
#
_cell.length_a   1.000
_cell.length_b   1.000
_cell.length_c   1.000
_cell.angle_alpha   90.00
_cell.angle_beta   90.00
_cell.angle_gamma   90.00
#
_symmetry.space_group_name_H-M   'P 1'
#
loop_
_entity.id
_entity.type
_entity.pdbx_description
1 polymer ?
#
loop_
_entity_poly.entity_id
_entity_poly.type
_entity_poly.pdbx_seq_one_letter_code
_entity_poly.pdbx_strand_id
1 'polypeptide(L)'
;MTQIALVNSAQVLIRPDSAIQFGIDATRAGVLDIDPSHSSKIVPILRNLRTARPIADVIADLTSAGLAPTAAASLLDDLLAFGVLRESAGSQVLLFGDGSLVDVTSFLLETSGFIPRPQIIDESPREFLELPSSHILVLNQLASSPQLAPLLNKYTPTYLCASIIDSRGIIGPGRRNRIGPCLMCVDLHHCDIDPHWLSIINQQPHGPTFPDPVTEMATAARLVAWVTSDTWRPGVVEEVNPHDRTNSVRTLPVHPRCPMCWNLNARA
;
A
#
# COMPACT_ATOMS: atom_id res chain seq x y z
N MET A 1 12.75 1.15 -16.67
CA MET A 1 13.17 -0.27 -16.81
C MET A 1 12.45 -1.06 -15.74
N THR A 2 11.71 -2.10 -16.10
CA THR A 2 10.96 -2.92 -15.13
C THR A 2 11.94 -3.66 -14.23
N GLN A 3 11.84 -3.43 -12.92
CA GLN A 3 12.58 -4.20 -11.94
C GLN A 3 11.68 -5.29 -11.36
N ILE A 4 12.28 -6.37 -10.88
CA ILE A 4 11.59 -7.49 -10.26
C ILE A 4 12.23 -7.82 -8.91
N ALA A 5 11.40 -8.29 -7.98
CA ALA A 5 11.82 -8.78 -6.68
C ALA A 5 10.97 -10.00 -6.29
N LEU A 6 11.48 -10.86 -5.40
CA LEU A 6 10.66 -11.85 -4.72
C LEU A 6 9.60 -11.14 -3.87
N VAL A 7 8.38 -11.68 -3.84
CA VAL A 7 7.41 -11.26 -2.81
C VAL A 7 7.95 -11.61 -1.43
N ASN A 8 7.59 -10.83 -0.42
CA ASN A 8 8.18 -10.94 0.93
C ASN A 8 8.00 -12.35 1.54
N SER A 9 6.91 -13.04 1.20
CA SER A 9 6.61 -14.39 1.67
C SER A 9 7.27 -15.50 0.85
N ALA A 10 7.78 -15.23 -0.35
CA ALA A 10 8.32 -16.26 -1.23
C ALA A 10 9.59 -16.87 -0.64
N GLN A 11 9.67 -18.20 -0.64
CA GLN A 11 10.87 -18.94 -0.22
C GLN A 11 11.39 -19.75 -1.40
N VAL A 12 12.69 -19.69 -1.67
CA VAL A 12 13.33 -20.49 -2.73
C VAL A 12 14.10 -21.62 -2.06
N LEU A 13 13.60 -22.84 -2.21
CA LEU A 13 14.08 -24.05 -1.54
C LEU A 13 14.60 -25.06 -2.56
N ILE A 14 15.60 -25.84 -2.17
CA ILE A 14 16.10 -26.97 -2.98
C ILE A 14 15.49 -28.24 -2.39
N ARG A 15 14.87 -29.05 -3.25
CA ARG A 15 14.31 -30.34 -2.87
C ARG A 15 15.39 -31.44 -2.92
N PRO A 16 15.20 -32.56 -2.21
CA PRO A 16 16.14 -33.69 -2.27
C PRO A 16 16.35 -34.27 -3.69
N ASP A 17 15.35 -34.13 -4.57
CA ASP A 17 15.38 -34.53 -5.98
C ASP A 17 16.06 -33.47 -6.89
N SER A 18 16.66 -32.42 -6.30
CA SER A 18 17.29 -31.26 -6.97
C SER A 18 16.36 -30.27 -7.67
N ALA A 19 15.04 -30.48 -7.63
CA ALA A 19 14.09 -29.49 -8.10
C ALA A 19 14.07 -28.25 -7.18
N ILE A 20 13.66 -27.12 -7.74
CA ILE A 20 13.53 -25.86 -7.00
C ILE A 20 12.07 -25.70 -6.60
N GLN A 21 11.81 -25.44 -5.31
CA GLN A 21 10.46 -25.23 -4.80
C GLN A 21 10.28 -23.80 -4.27
N PHE A 22 9.12 -23.22 -4.57
CA PHE A 22 8.74 -21.88 -4.19
C PHE A 22 7.68 -21.90 -3.06
N GLY A 23 8.14 -21.85 -1.81
CA GLY A 23 7.31 -21.96 -0.60
C GLY A 23 7.30 -23.36 0.03
N ILE A 24 6.74 -23.49 1.24
CA ILE A 24 6.69 -24.77 1.99
C ILE A 24 5.36 -25.53 1.85
N ASP A 25 4.27 -24.80 1.60
CA ASP A 25 2.91 -25.36 1.56
C ASP A 25 2.73 -26.12 0.24
N ALA A 26 2.74 -27.46 0.30
CA ALA A 26 2.63 -28.31 -0.89
C ALA A 26 1.34 -28.12 -1.69
N THR A 27 0.31 -27.48 -1.12
CA THR A 27 -0.94 -27.17 -1.84
C THR A 27 -0.84 -25.91 -2.70
N ARG A 28 0.20 -25.10 -2.51
CA ARG A 28 0.39 -23.78 -3.15
C ARG A 28 1.78 -23.57 -3.74
N ALA A 29 2.77 -24.33 -3.30
CA ALA A 29 4.15 -24.17 -3.71
C ALA A 29 4.34 -24.67 -5.14
N GLY A 30 4.86 -23.81 -6.01
CA GLY A 30 5.33 -24.20 -7.33
C GLY A 30 6.62 -25.01 -7.23
N VAL A 31 6.74 -26.05 -8.05
CA VAL A 31 7.97 -26.84 -8.19
C VAL A 31 8.47 -26.68 -9.63
N LEU A 32 9.72 -26.27 -9.77
CA LEU A 32 10.43 -26.16 -11.03
C LEU A 32 11.41 -27.32 -11.13
N ASP A 33 11.08 -28.25 -12.02
CA ASP A 33 12.01 -29.29 -12.44
C ASP A 33 13.10 -28.68 -13.31
N ILE A 34 14.35 -28.90 -12.90
CA ILE A 34 15.51 -28.40 -13.60
C ILE A 34 16.63 -29.42 -13.48
N ASP A 35 17.52 -29.44 -14.47
CA ASP A 35 18.72 -30.27 -14.41
C ASP A 35 19.48 -30.01 -13.09
N PRO A 36 19.83 -31.06 -12.32
CA PRO A 36 20.53 -30.92 -11.05
C PRO A 36 21.79 -30.05 -11.12
N SER A 37 22.49 -30.04 -12.26
CA SER A 37 23.70 -29.25 -12.48
C SER A 37 23.46 -27.73 -12.51
N HIS A 38 22.23 -27.29 -12.77
CA HIS A 38 21.85 -25.87 -12.80
C HIS A 38 21.23 -25.39 -11.49
N SER A 39 20.56 -26.28 -10.73
CA SER A 39 19.82 -25.95 -9.50
C SER A 39 20.65 -25.11 -8.51
N SER A 40 21.87 -25.56 -8.20
CA SER A 40 22.77 -24.93 -7.23
C SER A 40 23.30 -23.56 -7.67
N LYS A 41 23.30 -23.27 -8.98
CA LYS A 41 23.75 -21.99 -9.53
C LYS A 41 22.62 -20.97 -9.63
N ILE A 42 21.40 -21.43 -9.92
CA ILE A 42 20.21 -20.57 -10.10
C ILE A 42 19.63 -20.11 -8.77
N VAL A 43 19.59 -21.00 -7.77
CA VAL A 43 18.97 -20.69 -6.46
C VAL A 43 19.59 -19.45 -5.79
N PRO A 44 20.92 -19.26 -5.76
CA PRO A 44 21.52 -18.02 -5.25
C PRO A 44 21.05 -16.76 -5.99
N ILE A 45 20.92 -16.82 -7.32
CA ILE A 45 20.45 -15.70 -8.14
C ILE A 45 19.02 -15.33 -7.76
N LEU A 46 18.12 -16.33 -7.69
CA LEU A 46 16.73 -16.13 -7.30
C LEU A 46 16.63 -15.61 -5.86
N ARG A 47 17.40 -16.16 -4.92
CA ARG A 47 17.45 -15.70 -3.53
C ARG A 47 17.96 -14.26 -3.39
N ASN A 48 18.80 -13.79 -4.29
CA ASN A 48 19.28 -12.40 -4.30
C ASN A 48 18.23 -11.41 -4.82
N LEU A 49 17.11 -11.87 -5.38
CA LEU A 49 15.97 -11.02 -5.76
C LEU A 49 15.15 -10.53 -4.55
N ARG A 50 15.68 -10.58 -3.32
CA ARG A 50 15.10 -9.86 -2.18
C ARG A 50 15.14 -8.35 -2.38
N THR A 51 16.15 -7.87 -3.10
CA THR A 51 16.24 -6.50 -3.57
C THR A 51 15.79 -6.44 -5.01
N ALA A 52 15.04 -5.40 -5.38
CA ALA A 52 14.59 -5.21 -6.75
C ALA A 52 15.77 -5.09 -7.71
N ARG A 53 15.71 -5.81 -8.83
CA ARG A 53 16.75 -5.81 -9.88
C ARG A 53 16.14 -5.65 -11.26
N PRO A 54 16.80 -4.97 -12.21
CA PRO A 54 16.35 -4.92 -13.60
C PRO A 54 16.20 -6.32 -14.19
N ILE A 55 15.06 -6.60 -14.84
CA ILE A 55 14.77 -7.94 -15.39
C ILE A 55 15.86 -8.44 -16.34
N ALA A 56 16.44 -7.54 -17.15
CA ALA A 56 17.50 -7.86 -18.09
C ALA A 56 18.78 -8.38 -17.39
N ASP A 57 19.15 -7.79 -16.25
CA ASP A 57 20.32 -8.21 -15.48
C ASP A 57 20.11 -9.60 -14.88
N VAL A 58 18.88 -9.89 -14.45
CA VAL A 58 18.51 -11.21 -13.91
C VAL A 58 18.55 -12.27 -15.01
N ILE A 59 18.05 -11.97 -16.20
CA ILE A 59 18.13 -12.86 -17.37
C ILE A 59 19.60 -13.15 -17.72
N ALA A 60 20.47 -12.13 -17.69
CA ALA A 60 21.90 -12.29 -17.97
C ALA A 60 22.60 -13.19 -16.93
N ASP A 61 22.29 -13.03 -15.64
CA ASP A 61 22.83 -13.88 -14.57
C ASP A 61 22.36 -15.32 -14.70
N LEU A 62 21.06 -15.54 -14.96
CA LEU A 62 20.48 -16.86 -15.16
C LEU A 62 21.08 -17.56 -16.39
N THR A 63 21.33 -16.79 -17.46
CA THR A 63 22.00 -17.30 -18.66
C THR A 63 23.44 -17.72 -18.35
N SER A 64 24.17 -16.90 -17.58
CA SER A 64 25.52 -17.20 -17.13
C SER A 64 25.59 -18.42 -16.20
N ALA A 65 24.48 -18.73 -15.50
CA ALA A 65 24.33 -19.94 -14.69
C ALA A 65 24.03 -21.21 -15.51
N GLY A 66 23.79 -21.10 -16.81
CA GLY A 66 23.62 -22.22 -17.75
C GLY A 66 22.25 -22.32 -18.40
N LEU A 67 21.29 -21.44 -18.09
CA LEU A 67 20.01 -21.42 -18.79
C LEU A 67 20.13 -20.83 -20.19
N ALA A 68 19.33 -21.32 -21.14
CA ALA A 68 19.13 -20.61 -22.39
C ALA A 68 18.42 -19.27 -22.13
N PRO A 69 18.70 -18.19 -22.88
CA PRO A 69 18.07 -16.89 -22.66
C PRO A 69 16.54 -16.92 -22.68
N THR A 70 15.95 -17.72 -23.58
CA THR A 70 14.50 -17.91 -23.65
C THR A 70 13.95 -18.64 -22.42
N ALA A 71 14.65 -19.67 -21.93
CA ALA A 71 14.27 -20.39 -20.72
C ALA A 71 14.39 -19.51 -19.46
N ALA A 72 15.41 -18.65 -19.38
CA ALA A 72 15.55 -17.68 -18.31
C ALA A 72 14.39 -16.67 -18.31
N ALA A 73 14.01 -16.13 -19.47
CA ALA A 73 12.87 -15.23 -19.60
C ALA A 73 11.55 -15.93 -19.20
N SER A 74 11.27 -17.12 -19.75
CA SER A 74 10.06 -17.89 -19.42
C SER A 74 9.97 -18.22 -17.93
N LEU A 75 11.08 -18.57 -17.28
CA LEU A 75 11.10 -18.79 -15.84
C LEU A 75 10.65 -17.54 -15.06
N LEU A 76 11.16 -16.37 -15.41
CA LEU A 76 10.78 -15.13 -14.71
C LEU A 76 9.31 -14.77 -14.96
N ASP A 77 8.82 -14.96 -16.19
CA ASP A 77 7.41 -14.75 -16.53
C ASP A 77 6.48 -15.69 -15.73
N ASP A 78 6.84 -16.97 -15.63
CA ASP A 78 6.09 -17.95 -14.83
C ASP A 78 6.08 -17.54 -13.35
N LEU A 79 7.24 -17.16 -12.80
CA LEU A 79 7.33 -16.75 -11.40
C LEU A 79 6.54 -15.46 -11.11
N LEU A 80 6.44 -14.53 -12.06
CA LEU A 80 5.57 -13.36 -11.98
C LEU A 80 4.09 -13.79 -12.02
N ALA A 81 3.71 -14.66 -12.96
CA ALA A 81 2.34 -15.14 -13.12
C ALA A 81 1.83 -15.91 -11.89
N PHE A 82 2.71 -16.68 -11.24
CA PHE A 82 2.40 -17.42 -10.00
C PHE A 82 2.54 -16.57 -8.72
N GLY A 83 2.90 -15.29 -8.83
CA GLY A 83 3.02 -14.39 -7.67
C GLY A 83 4.21 -14.69 -6.75
N VAL A 84 5.22 -15.42 -7.24
CA VAL A 84 6.48 -15.66 -6.52
C VAL A 84 7.39 -14.45 -6.65
N LEU A 85 7.44 -13.86 -7.83
CA LEU A 85 8.02 -12.55 -8.10
C LEU A 85 6.93 -11.49 -8.16
N ARG A 86 7.32 -10.25 -7.90
CA ARG A 86 6.56 -9.04 -8.17
C ARG A 86 7.36 -8.11 -9.07
N GLU A 87 6.65 -7.39 -9.92
CA GLU A 87 7.21 -6.19 -10.51
C GLU A 87 7.39 -5.14 -9.41
N SER A 88 8.58 -4.55 -9.37
CA SER A 88 8.85 -3.36 -8.60
C SER A 88 9.05 -2.22 -9.57
N ALA A 89 8.06 -1.35 -9.69
CA ALA A 89 8.21 -0.13 -10.48
C ALA A 89 9.05 0.93 -9.75
N GLY A 90 9.49 0.68 -8.50
CA GLY A 90 10.07 1.72 -7.65
C GLY A 90 9.12 2.91 -7.51
N SER A 91 7.81 2.64 -7.51
CA SER A 91 6.82 3.70 -7.58
C SER A 91 6.80 4.50 -6.30
N GLN A 92 6.87 5.83 -6.45
CA GLN A 92 6.75 6.72 -5.33
C GLN A 92 5.33 6.66 -4.75
N VAL A 93 5.24 6.61 -3.42
CA VAL A 93 4.00 6.73 -2.65
C VAL A 93 4.14 7.93 -1.74
N LEU A 94 3.31 8.95 -1.95
CA LEU A 94 3.33 10.16 -1.14
C LEU A 94 2.59 9.91 0.18
N LEU A 95 3.21 10.25 1.30
CA LEU A 95 2.60 10.17 2.62
C LEU A 95 2.41 11.58 3.18
N PHE A 96 1.16 12.03 3.21
CA PHE A 96 0.77 13.33 3.76
C PHE A 96 0.26 13.15 5.18
N GLY A 97 0.91 13.80 6.13
CA GLY A 97 0.66 13.67 7.57
C GLY A 97 1.96 13.49 8.33
N ASP A 98 1.84 13.19 9.61
CA ASP A 98 2.96 13.04 10.55
C ASP A 98 2.65 12.03 11.66
N GLY A 99 3.66 11.78 12.50
CA GLY A 99 3.59 10.83 13.60
C GLY A 99 3.91 9.38 13.21
N SER A 100 3.80 8.49 14.19
CA SER A 100 4.27 7.11 14.11
C SER A 100 3.56 6.27 13.03
N LEU A 101 2.32 6.63 12.66
CA LEU A 101 1.61 5.93 11.59
C LEU A 101 2.29 6.14 10.23
N VAL A 102 2.87 7.33 10.00
CA VAL A 102 3.67 7.63 8.80
C VAL A 102 4.95 6.80 8.80
N ASP A 103 5.65 6.73 9.94
CA ASP A 103 6.91 5.99 10.07
C ASP A 103 6.70 4.49 9.79
N VAL A 104 5.72 3.88 10.45
CA VAL A 104 5.39 2.47 10.26
C VAL A 104 4.92 2.18 8.84
N THR A 105 4.07 3.05 8.27
CA THR A 105 3.59 2.90 6.89
C THR A 105 4.75 3.03 5.90
N SER A 106 5.68 3.95 6.12
CA SER A 106 6.89 4.12 5.29
C SER A 106 7.72 2.84 5.29
N PHE A 107 8.04 2.31 6.47
CA PHE A 107 8.78 1.06 6.60
C PHE A 107 8.10 -0.11 5.87
N LEU A 108 6.78 -0.26 6.02
CA LEU A 108 6.03 -1.33 5.36
C LEU A 108 5.94 -1.15 3.84
N LEU A 109 5.90 0.09 3.34
CA LEU A 109 5.95 0.39 1.91
C LEU A 109 7.32 0.06 1.31
N GLU A 110 8.42 0.45 1.96
CA GLU A 110 9.79 0.12 1.53
C GLU A 110 10.00 -1.38 1.44
N THR A 111 9.64 -2.09 2.51
CA THR A 111 9.69 -3.56 2.52
C THR A 111 8.74 -4.17 1.47
N SER A 112 7.71 -3.45 1.06
CA SER A 112 6.82 -3.84 -0.04
C SER A 112 7.28 -3.41 -1.44
N GLY A 113 8.47 -2.81 -1.56
CA GLY A 113 9.07 -2.42 -2.84
C GLY A 113 8.63 -1.05 -3.38
N PHE A 114 7.90 -0.27 -2.59
CA PHE A 114 7.57 1.12 -2.91
C PHE A 114 8.66 2.08 -2.40
N ILE A 115 8.66 3.30 -2.94
CA ILE A 115 9.50 4.39 -2.44
C ILE A 115 8.58 5.36 -1.68
N PRO A 116 8.43 5.24 -0.35
CA PRO A 116 7.65 6.21 0.39
C PRO A 116 8.34 7.57 0.34
N ARG A 117 7.54 8.61 0.20
CA ARG A 117 7.98 10.00 0.31
C ARG A 117 7.07 10.70 1.32
N PRO A 118 7.44 10.69 2.62
CA PRO A 118 6.75 11.51 3.60
C PRO A 118 6.92 12.99 3.29
N GLN A 119 5.92 13.77 3.66
CA GLN A 119 6.01 15.23 3.61
C GLN A 119 7.14 15.71 4.53
N ILE A 120 7.98 16.61 4.04
CA ILE A 120 9.03 17.23 4.87
C ILE A 120 8.49 18.47 5.57
N ILE A 121 9.12 18.85 6.69
CA ILE A 121 8.74 20.04 7.47
C ILE A 121 8.80 21.28 6.57
N ASP A 122 7.81 22.16 6.71
CA ASP A 122 7.65 23.42 5.95
C ASP A 122 7.46 23.25 4.43
N GLU A 123 7.22 22.03 3.94
CA GLU A 123 6.88 21.80 2.54
C GLU A 123 5.47 22.26 2.20
N SER A 124 5.34 23.02 1.12
CA SER A 124 4.05 23.42 0.59
C SER A 124 3.18 22.20 0.27
N PRO A 125 1.98 22.06 0.86
CA PRO A 125 1.08 20.95 0.54
C PRO A 125 0.75 20.84 -0.94
N ARG A 126 0.74 21.97 -1.65
CA ARG A 126 0.50 21.99 -3.09
C ARG A 126 1.65 21.33 -3.85
N GLU A 127 2.89 21.77 -3.59
CA GLU A 127 4.07 21.28 -4.30
C GLU A 127 4.24 19.79 -4.06
N PHE A 128 3.99 19.35 -2.82
CA PHE A 128 3.97 17.94 -2.46
C PHE A 128 2.93 17.15 -3.25
N LEU A 129 1.66 17.59 -3.28
CA LEU A 129 0.57 16.86 -3.96
C LEU A 129 0.70 16.83 -5.48
N GLU A 130 1.50 17.72 -6.09
CA GLU A 130 1.75 17.77 -7.53
C GLU A 130 2.89 16.81 -7.98
N LEU A 131 3.57 16.14 -7.03
CA LEU A 131 4.67 15.22 -7.35
C LEU A 131 4.18 13.94 -8.05
N PRO A 132 5.00 13.38 -8.96
CA PRO A 132 4.68 12.13 -9.62
C PRO A 132 4.65 10.99 -8.59
N SER A 133 3.51 10.31 -8.51
CA SER A 133 3.32 9.20 -7.57
C SER A 133 2.32 8.19 -8.09
N SER A 134 2.44 6.97 -7.61
CA SER A 134 1.44 5.91 -7.84
C SER A 134 0.24 6.05 -6.91
N HIS A 135 0.49 6.48 -5.68
CA HIS A 135 -0.50 6.59 -4.62
C HIS A 135 -0.20 7.80 -3.73
N ILE A 136 -1.26 8.37 -3.17
CA ILE A 136 -1.21 9.41 -2.16
C ILE A 136 -1.97 8.91 -0.95
N LEU A 137 -1.30 8.80 0.19
CA LEU A 137 -1.88 8.41 1.47
C LEU A 137 -1.96 9.62 2.38
N VAL A 138 -3.13 9.84 2.98
CA VAL A 138 -3.40 10.92 3.93
C VAL A 138 -3.58 10.30 5.31
N LEU A 139 -2.63 10.50 6.21
CA LEU A 139 -2.50 9.75 7.47
C LEU A 139 -2.74 10.67 8.67
N ASN A 140 -3.68 10.31 9.55
CA ASN A 140 -4.03 11.05 10.77
C ASN A 140 -4.45 12.53 10.59
N GLN A 141 -4.86 12.93 9.39
CA GLN A 141 -5.18 14.34 9.07
C GLN A 141 -6.66 14.75 9.23
N LEU A 142 -7.45 14.08 10.10
CA LEU A 142 -8.88 14.39 10.24
C LEU A 142 -9.12 15.86 10.62
N ALA A 143 -8.38 16.39 11.60
CA ALA A 143 -8.47 17.79 12.01
C ALA A 143 -8.14 18.80 10.89
N SER A 144 -7.34 18.38 9.92
CA SER A 144 -6.91 19.22 8.80
C SER A 144 -7.90 19.20 7.64
N SER A 145 -9.06 18.54 7.76
CA SER A 145 -10.02 18.42 6.65
C SER A 145 -10.47 19.77 6.04
N PRO A 146 -10.67 20.87 6.81
CA PRO A 146 -11.09 22.14 6.24
C PRO A 146 -10.06 22.75 5.29
N GLN A 147 -8.77 22.60 5.61
CA GLN A 147 -7.67 23.13 4.78
C GLN A 147 -7.29 22.13 3.68
N LEU A 148 -7.28 20.83 3.98
CA LEU A 148 -6.75 19.79 3.11
C LEU A 148 -7.77 19.33 2.06
N ALA A 149 -9.07 19.24 2.37
CA ALA A 149 -10.05 18.75 1.41
C ALA A 149 -10.14 19.59 0.12
N PRO A 150 -10.08 20.95 0.16
CA PRO A 150 -9.99 21.78 -1.05
C PRO A 150 -8.72 21.53 -1.87
N LEU A 151 -7.57 21.38 -1.21
CA LEU A 151 -6.29 21.11 -1.86
C LEU A 151 -6.31 19.75 -2.54
N LEU A 152 -6.73 18.71 -1.82
CA LEU A 152 -6.89 17.37 -2.38
C LEU A 152 -7.82 17.41 -3.59
N ASN A 153 -9.00 18.02 -3.47
CA ASN A 153 -9.95 18.09 -4.60
C ASN A 153 -9.41 18.83 -5.83
N LYS A 154 -8.52 19.80 -5.64
CA LYS A 154 -7.92 20.58 -6.73
C LYS A 154 -6.74 19.86 -7.38
N TYR A 155 -5.82 19.31 -6.58
CA TYR A 155 -4.52 18.84 -7.03
C TYR A 155 -4.42 17.32 -7.15
N THR A 156 -5.17 16.55 -6.34
CA THR A 156 -5.15 15.08 -6.41
C THR A 156 -6.55 14.47 -6.60
N PRO A 157 -6.82 13.84 -7.76
CA PRO A 157 -8.09 13.18 -8.00
C PRO A 157 -8.21 11.83 -7.26
N THR A 158 -7.10 11.27 -6.76
CA THR A 158 -7.05 9.93 -6.18
C THR A 158 -6.16 9.90 -4.93
N TYR A 159 -6.74 9.56 -3.78
CA TYR A 159 -6.02 9.40 -2.53
C TYR A 159 -6.74 8.40 -1.62
N LEU A 160 -5.99 7.78 -0.70
CA LEU A 160 -6.52 6.92 0.36
C LEU A 160 -6.20 7.55 1.71
N CYS A 161 -7.17 7.53 2.62
CA CYS A 161 -6.96 8.02 3.98
C CYS A 161 -6.71 6.87 4.94
N ALA A 162 -5.97 7.12 6.01
CA ALA A 162 -6.04 6.28 7.20
C ALA A 162 -5.89 7.14 8.46
N SER A 163 -6.52 6.73 9.56
CA SER A 163 -6.40 7.44 10.84
C SER A 163 -6.58 6.47 11.99
N ILE A 164 -5.94 6.76 13.13
CA ILE A 164 -6.22 6.06 14.38
C ILE A 164 -7.24 6.89 15.17
N ILE A 165 -8.34 6.25 15.57
CA ILE A 165 -9.34 6.81 16.47
C ILE A 165 -9.45 5.86 17.67
N ASP A 166 -9.07 6.35 18.85
CA ASP A 166 -8.93 5.55 20.07
C ASP A 166 -8.06 4.30 19.84
N SER A 167 -8.61 3.10 20.02
CA SER A 167 -7.94 1.81 19.80
C SER A 167 -8.33 1.15 18.46
N ARG A 168 -8.74 1.95 17.47
CA ARG A 168 -9.17 1.46 16.16
C ARG A 168 -8.45 2.19 15.04
N GLY A 169 -8.01 1.45 14.04
CA GLY A 169 -7.56 1.99 12.77
C GLY A 169 -8.71 2.14 11.81
N ILE A 170 -8.85 3.30 11.19
CA ILE A 170 -9.81 3.54 10.12
C ILE A 170 -9.03 3.69 8.82
N ILE A 171 -9.21 2.80 7.87
CA ILE A 171 -8.67 2.90 6.51
C ILE A 171 -9.80 3.32 5.59
N GLY A 172 -9.56 4.37 4.83
CA GLY A 172 -10.54 5.01 3.97
C GLY A 172 -11.44 6.00 4.72
N PRO A 173 -12.44 6.57 4.01
CA PRO A 173 -12.74 6.26 2.62
C PRO A 173 -11.67 6.84 1.68
N GLY A 174 -11.26 6.05 0.69
CA GLY A 174 -10.48 6.57 -0.42
C GLY A 174 -11.37 7.31 -1.44
N ARG A 175 -10.79 8.30 -2.12
CA ARG A 175 -11.33 8.83 -3.38
C ARG A 175 -10.51 8.31 -4.53
N ARG A 176 -11.17 7.91 -5.61
CA ARG A 176 -10.52 7.53 -6.87
C ARG A 176 -11.15 8.31 -8.01
N ASN A 177 -10.34 9.02 -8.79
CA ASN A 177 -10.80 9.83 -9.92
C ASN A 177 -11.95 10.78 -9.55
N ARG A 178 -11.84 11.45 -8.39
CA ARG A 178 -12.85 12.36 -7.81
C ARG A 178 -14.17 11.69 -7.39
N ILE A 179 -14.28 10.38 -7.46
CA ILE A 179 -15.45 9.61 -6.98
C ILE A 179 -15.24 9.22 -5.52
N GLY A 180 -16.32 9.25 -4.74
CA GLY A 180 -16.35 8.89 -3.32
C GLY A 180 -16.37 10.10 -2.37
N PRO A 181 -16.66 9.86 -1.08
CA PRO A 181 -16.63 10.90 -0.05
C PRO A 181 -15.21 11.47 0.11
N CYS A 182 -15.11 12.79 0.22
CA CYS A 182 -13.83 13.44 0.54
C CYS A 182 -13.57 13.48 2.05
N LEU A 183 -12.38 13.94 2.46
CA LEU A 183 -12.02 14.09 3.87
C LEU A 183 -13.05 14.93 4.67
N MET A 184 -13.59 15.99 4.08
CA MET A 184 -14.67 16.79 4.71
C MET A 184 -15.98 16.00 4.88
N CYS A 185 -16.31 15.06 3.98
CA CYS A 185 -17.47 14.19 4.17
C CYS A 185 -17.31 13.31 5.42
N VAL A 186 -16.09 12.85 5.71
CA VAL A 186 -15.79 12.04 6.89
C VAL A 186 -16.15 12.83 8.15
N ASP A 187 -15.61 14.05 8.29
CA ASP A 187 -15.91 14.89 9.44
C ASP A 187 -17.39 15.26 9.56
N LEU A 188 -18.07 15.52 8.44
CA LEU A 188 -19.51 15.82 8.47
C LEU A 188 -20.34 14.64 8.96
N HIS A 189 -20.01 13.40 8.56
CA HIS A 189 -20.67 12.20 9.10
C HIS A 189 -20.36 12.00 10.59
N HIS A 190 -19.16 12.33 11.05
CA HIS A 190 -18.87 12.33 12.49
C HIS A 190 -19.66 13.42 13.23
N CYS A 191 -19.81 14.62 12.64
CA CYS A 191 -20.63 15.70 13.20
C CYS A 191 -22.13 15.36 13.28
N ASP A 192 -22.65 14.50 12.39
CA ASP A 192 -24.03 14.00 12.48
C ASP A 192 -24.23 13.12 13.72
N ILE A 193 -23.17 12.44 14.19
CA ILE A 193 -23.18 11.59 15.39
C ILE A 193 -22.88 12.42 16.65
N ASP A 194 -21.86 13.27 16.59
CA ASP A 194 -21.42 14.13 17.68
C ASP A 194 -21.15 15.57 17.17
N PRO A 195 -22.03 16.54 17.49
CA PRO A 195 -21.82 17.94 17.11
C PRO A 195 -20.52 18.57 17.62
N HIS A 196 -19.86 17.98 18.62
CA HIS A 196 -18.58 18.45 19.16
C HIS A 196 -17.36 17.83 18.47
N TRP A 197 -17.54 16.94 17.49
CA TRP A 197 -16.46 16.22 16.79
C TRP A 197 -15.26 17.09 16.42
N LEU A 198 -15.51 18.21 15.71
CA LEU A 198 -14.43 19.11 15.27
C LEU A 198 -13.67 19.73 16.45
N SER A 199 -14.35 20.03 17.57
CA SER A 199 -13.69 20.56 18.77
C SER A 199 -12.80 19.52 19.46
N ILE A 200 -13.14 18.24 19.33
CA ILE A 200 -12.40 17.13 19.92
C ILE A 200 -11.19 16.78 19.05
N ILE A 201 -11.40 16.57 17.76
CA ILE A 201 -10.34 16.13 16.85
C ILE A 201 -9.23 17.20 16.68
N ASN A 202 -9.58 18.48 16.81
CA ASN A 202 -8.60 19.58 16.81
C ASN A 202 -7.64 19.57 18.01
N GLN A 203 -7.94 18.83 19.08
CA GLN A 203 -6.99 18.62 20.18
C GLN A 203 -5.90 17.60 19.82
N GLN A 204 -6.10 16.85 18.73
CA GLN A 204 -5.21 15.81 18.22
C GLN A 204 -5.00 15.99 16.70
N PRO A 205 -4.38 17.10 16.27
CA PRO A 205 -4.29 17.46 14.85
C PRO A 205 -3.51 16.47 13.98
N HIS A 206 -2.70 15.63 14.63
CA HIS A 206 -1.77 14.65 14.06
C HIS A 206 -2.14 13.21 14.46
N GLY A 207 -3.39 13.02 14.91
CA GLY A 207 -3.84 11.78 15.53
C GLY A 207 -3.44 11.66 17.01
N PRO A 208 -3.64 10.48 17.63
CA PRO A 208 -3.36 10.28 19.04
C PRO A 208 -1.87 10.44 19.35
N THR A 209 -1.55 11.08 20.48
CA THR A 209 -0.15 11.25 20.94
C THR A 209 0.52 9.93 21.31
N PHE A 210 -0.26 8.96 21.77
CA PHE A 210 0.19 7.63 22.17
C PHE A 210 -0.77 6.59 21.58
N PRO A 211 -0.68 6.29 20.27
CA PRO A 211 -1.49 5.23 19.67
C PRO A 211 -1.15 3.88 20.31
N ASP A 212 -2.14 2.99 20.39
CA ASP A 212 -1.87 1.59 20.71
C ASP A 212 -0.97 1.00 19.59
N PRO A 213 0.26 0.54 19.91
CA PRO A 213 1.22 0.14 18.90
C PRO A 213 0.75 -1.06 18.08
N VAL A 214 -0.06 -1.95 18.68
CA VAL A 214 -0.63 -3.10 17.95
C VAL A 214 -1.64 -2.63 16.91
N THR A 215 -2.53 -1.71 17.29
CA THR A 215 -3.51 -1.10 16.39
C THR A 215 -2.83 -0.34 15.27
N GLU A 216 -1.80 0.45 15.57
CA GLU A 216 -1.06 1.20 14.57
C GLU A 216 -0.38 0.28 13.54
N MET A 217 0.37 -0.72 14.00
CA MET A 217 1.03 -1.69 13.12
C MET A 217 0.02 -2.47 12.28
N ALA A 218 -1.11 -2.88 12.86
CA ALA A 218 -2.16 -3.58 12.14
C ALA A 218 -2.80 -2.68 11.07
N THR A 219 -3.04 -1.41 11.38
CA THR A 219 -3.61 -0.42 10.46
C THR A 219 -2.68 -0.18 9.29
N ALA A 220 -1.40 0.07 9.55
CA ALA A 220 -0.39 0.25 8.52
C ALA A 220 -0.24 -0.99 7.64
N ALA A 221 -0.23 -2.20 8.21
CA ALA A 221 -0.16 -3.45 7.47
C ALA A 221 -1.37 -3.65 6.54
N ARG A 222 -2.59 -3.35 7.01
CA ARG A 222 -3.79 -3.42 6.17
C ARG A 222 -3.82 -2.34 5.09
N LEU A 223 -3.38 -1.12 5.42
CA LEU A 223 -3.27 -0.03 4.46
C LEU A 223 -2.29 -0.37 3.33
N VAL A 224 -1.10 -0.86 3.67
CA VAL A 224 -0.10 -1.27 2.67
C VAL A 224 -0.59 -2.44 1.83
N ALA A 225 -1.40 -3.35 2.38
CA ALA A 225 -2.05 -4.40 1.59
C ALA A 225 -3.06 -3.83 0.57
N TRP A 226 -3.79 -2.77 0.91
CA TRP A 226 -4.67 -2.07 -0.03
C TRP A 226 -3.87 -1.39 -1.15
N VAL A 227 -2.76 -0.72 -0.81
CA VAL A 227 -1.87 -0.08 -1.79
C VAL A 227 -1.24 -1.10 -2.72
N THR A 228 -0.73 -2.20 -2.17
CA THR A 228 -0.04 -3.24 -2.95
C THR A 228 -0.98 -3.95 -3.91
N SER A 229 -2.23 -4.20 -3.50
CA SER A 229 -3.22 -4.86 -4.36
C SER A 229 -3.96 -3.90 -5.30
N ASP A 230 -3.96 -2.60 -5.00
CA ASP A 230 -4.73 -1.53 -5.67
C ASP A 230 -6.21 -1.88 -5.94
N THR A 231 -6.80 -2.73 -5.11
CA THR A 231 -8.17 -3.25 -5.28
C THR A 231 -9.24 -2.46 -4.53
N TRP A 232 -8.83 -1.47 -3.74
CA TRP A 232 -9.72 -0.67 -2.92
C TRP A 232 -10.68 0.16 -3.78
N ARG A 233 -11.91 0.35 -3.28
CA ARG A 233 -12.99 1.06 -3.99
C ARG A 233 -13.32 2.37 -3.29
N PRO A 234 -13.72 3.42 -4.03
CA PRO A 234 -14.18 4.66 -3.45
C PRO A 234 -15.25 4.47 -2.38
N GLY A 235 -15.13 5.20 -1.26
CA GLY A 235 -16.10 5.15 -0.17
C GLY A 235 -16.03 3.92 0.74
N VAL A 236 -15.24 2.89 0.41
CA VAL A 236 -15.04 1.75 1.33
C VAL A 236 -14.20 2.19 2.51
N VAL A 237 -14.65 1.83 3.70
CA VAL A 237 -13.98 2.07 4.98
C VAL A 237 -13.76 0.72 5.66
N GLU A 238 -12.52 0.39 5.98
CA GLU A 238 -12.16 -0.77 6.80
C GLU A 238 -11.75 -0.27 8.18
N GLU A 239 -12.40 -0.81 9.20
CA GLU A 239 -12.03 -0.61 10.59
C GLU A 239 -11.20 -1.80 11.05
N VAL A 240 -9.94 -1.49 11.38
CA VAL A 240 -8.94 -2.42 11.87
C VAL A 240 -8.94 -2.37 13.40
N ASN A 241 -9.27 -3.49 14.02
CA ASN A 241 -9.15 -3.67 15.46
C ASN A 241 -8.44 -4.99 15.72
N PRO A 242 -7.13 -4.97 16.04
CA PRO A 242 -6.36 -6.21 16.25
C PRO A 242 -6.77 -6.97 17.51
N HIS A 243 -7.53 -6.34 18.40
CA HIS A 243 -8.06 -6.97 19.62
C HIS A 243 -9.42 -7.63 19.37
N ASP A 244 -10.00 -7.46 18.18
CA ASP A 244 -11.17 -8.19 17.69
C ASP A 244 -10.78 -9.26 16.68
N ARG A 245 -11.68 -10.22 16.42
CA ARG A 245 -11.41 -11.37 15.55
C ARG A 245 -11.36 -11.02 14.07
N THR A 246 -12.08 -9.97 13.66
CA THR A 246 -12.20 -9.59 12.24
C THR A 246 -12.32 -8.08 12.08
N ASN A 247 -11.67 -7.54 11.05
CA ASN A 247 -11.89 -6.17 10.62
C ASN A 247 -13.33 -6.01 10.10
N SER A 248 -13.95 -4.86 10.36
CA SER A 248 -15.27 -4.55 9.81
C SER A 248 -15.11 -3.67 8.57
N VAL A 249 -15.92 -3.93 7.54
CA VAL A 249 -15.88 -3.16 6.29
C VAL A 249 -17.26 -2.59 6.04
N ARG A 250 -17.31 -1.28 5.77
CA ARG A 250 -18.54 -0.54 5.45
C ARG A 250 -18.30 0.39 4.27
N THR A 251 -19.38 1.00 3.77
CA THR A 251 -19.29 2.06 2.77
C THR A 251 -19.79 3.36 3.38
N LEU A 252 -18.99 4.42 3.26
CA LEU A 252 -19.36 5.78 3.63
C LEU A 252 -19.84 6.52 2.38
N PRO A 253 -21.10 7.01 2.34
CA PRO A 253 -21.59 7.77 1.20
C PRO A 253 -21.04 9.21 1.23
N VAL A 254 -21.11 9.90 0.09
CA VAL A 254 -20.92 11.35 0.05
C VAL A 254 -21.93 12.01 0.99
N HIS A 255 -21.44 12.87 1.87
CA HIS A 255 -22.30 13.54 2.83
C HIS A 255 -23.16 14.62 2.12
N PRO A 256 -24.48 14.68 2.36
CA PRO A 256 -25.40 15.55 1.61
C PRO A 256 -25.10 17.03 1.78
N ARG A 257 -24.56 17.45 2.94
CA ARG A 257 -24.17 18.85 3.22
C ARG A 257 -22.73 19.19 2.82
N CYS A 258 -22.01 18.31 2.12
CA CYS A 258 -20.59 18.55 1.83
C CYS A 258 -20.41 19.58 0.70
N PRO A 259 -19.81 20.77 0.95
CA PRO A 259 -19.65 21.80 -0.08
C PRO A 259 -18.69 21.37 -1.20
N MET A 260 -17.80 20.41 -0.93
CA MET A 260 -16.84 19.90 -1.91
C MET A 260 -17.47 18.91 -2.89
N CYS A 261 -18.49 18.19 -2.45
CA CYS A 261 -19.06 17.06 -3.20
C CYS A 261 -20.52 17.30 -3.63
N TRP A 262 -21.18 18.36 -3.14
CA TRP A 262 -22.58 18.71 -3.43
C TRP A 262 -22.91 18.71 -4.93
N ASN A 263 -21.99 19.18 -5.79
CA ASN A 263 -22.19 19.23 -7.26
C ASN A 263 -21.79 17.94 -8.01
N LEU A 264 -21.24 16.93 -7.33
CA LEU A 264 -20.82 15.67 -7.97
C LEU A 264 -21.96 14.65 -8.07
N ASN A 265 -22.94 14.68 -7.16
CA ASN A 265 -24.12 13.80 -7.21
C ASN A 265 -25.21 14.26 -8.20
N ALA A 266 -25.10 15.47 -8.77
CA ALA A 266 -26.05 15.98 -9.76
C ALA A 266 -25.70 15.59 -11.22
N ARG A 267 -24.60 14.85 -11.43
CA ARG A 267 -24.08 14.46 -12.75
C ARG A 267 -23.81 12.95 -12.89
N ALA A 268 -24.30 12.13 -11.95
CA ALA A 268 -24.30 10.68 -12.05
C ALA A 268 -25.69 10.19 -12.47
#